data_AF-O76599-F1
#
_entry.id   AF-O76599-F1
#
_cell.length_a   1.000
_cell.length_b   1.000
_cell.length_c   1.000
_cell.angle_alpha   90.00
_cell.angle_beta   90.00
_cell.angle_gamma   90.00
#
_symmetry.space_group_name_H-M   'P 1'
#
loop_
_entity.id
_entity.type
_entity.pdbx_description
1 polymer ?
#
loop_
_entity_poly.entity_id
_entity_poly.type
_entity_poly.pdbx_seq_one_letter_code
_entity_poly.pdbx_strand_id
1 'polypeptide(L)'
;MMVGEMGGCAVFSCPPGLLPFIIGVFEESELTDVAVPGVPTFGAQPPSSVADLGVRTVIDYFGLFCENNKLMASIYPRGIAIGFSLVGADGSLNGKKAPATSMLW
;
A
#
# COMPACT_ATOMS: atom_id res chain seq x y z
N MET A 1 3.53 -14.12 -11.95
CA MET A 1 2.47 -13.53 -11.11
C MET A 1 1.59 -14.68 -10.64
N MET A 2 1.50 -14.93 -9.33
CA MET A 2 0.44 -15.78 -8.80
C MET A 2 -0.54 -14.84 -8.11
N VAL A 3 -1.76 -14.79 -8.63
CA VAL A 3 -2.89 -14.17 -7.95
C VAL A 3 -3.54 -15.29 -7.16
N GLY A 4 -3.30 -15.34 -5.85
CA GLY A 4 -4.13 -16.15 -4.97
C GLY A 4 -5.48 -15.47 -4.77
N GLU A 5 -6.48 -16.17 -4.27
CA GLU A 5 -7.70 -15.54 -3.76
C GLU A 5 -7.76 -15.75 -2.25
N MET A 6 -7.87 -14.67 -1.48
CA MET A 6 -8.09 -14.76 -0.03
C MET A 6 -9.26 -13.85 0.33
N GLY A 7 -10.35 -14.45 0.79
CA GLY A 7 -11.56 -13.71 1.19
C GLY A 7 -12.25 -12.94 0.06
N GLY A 8 -12.19 -13.43 -1.19
CA GLY A 8 -12.79 -12.76 -2.36
C GLY A 8 -11.86 -11.81 -3.11
N CYS A 9 -10.59 -11.71 -2.70
CA CYS A 9 -9.63 -10.79 -3.29
C CYS A 9 -8.35 -11.44 -3.80
N ALA A 10 -7.82 -10.84 -4.87
CA ALA A 10 -6.52 -11.12 -5.40
C ALA A 10 -5.41 -10.87 -4.35
N VAL A 11 -4.73 -11.94 -3.93
CA VAL A 11 -3.47 -11.90 -3.19
C VAL A 11 -2.32 -11.81 -4.19
N PHE A 12 -1.44 -10.83 -4.00
CA PHE A 12 -0.32 -10.57 -4.90
C PHE A 12 0.99 -11.10 -4.32
N SER A 13 1.68 -11.93 -5.11
CA SER A 13 3.09 -12.28 -4.86
C SER A 13 3.99 -11.49 -5.82
N CYS A 14 5.02 -10.83 -5.28
CA CYS A 14 6.04 -10.18 -6.12
C CYS A 14 6.82 -11.21 -6.95
N PRO A 15 7.17 -10.90 -8.20
CA PRO A 15 8.21 -11.61 -8.92
C PRO A 15 9.55 -11.56 -8.14
N PRO A 16 10.40 -12.59 -8.26
CA PRO A 16 11.71 -12.59 -7.59
C PRO A 16 12.54 -11.36 -7.96
N GLY A 17 13.10 -10.68 -6.95
CA GLY A 17 13.97 -9.52 -7.13
C GLY A 17 13.26 -8.18 -7.34
N LEU A 18 11.93 -8.15 -7.45
CA LEU A 18 11.16 -6.91 -7.55
C LEU A 18 10.50 -6.54 -6.22
N LEU A 19 10.26 -5.24 -6.03
CA LEU A 19 9.74 -4.67 -4.80
C LEU A 19 8.32 -4.13 -5.03
N PRO A 20 7.35 -4.48 -4.18
CA PRO A 20 5.98 -4.07 -4.41
C PRO A 20 5.82 -2.57 -4.18
N PHE A 21 5.13 -1.90 -5.09
CA PHE A 21 4.72 -0.51 -4.98
C PHE A 21 3.20 -0.42 -5.13
N ILE A 22 2.52 0.23 -4.19
CA ILE A 22 1.07 0.36 -4.23
C ILE A 22 0.68 1.77 -4.64
N ILE A 23 -0.25 1.87 -5.59
CA ILE A 23 -0.98 3.10 -5.87
C ILE A 23 -2.33 3.01 -5.15
N GLY A 24 -2.56 3.94 -4.24
CA GLY A 24 -3.83 4.10 -3.53
C GLY A 24 -4.54 5.39 -3.94
N VAL A 25 -5.80 5.50 -3.51
CA VAL A 25 -6.63 6.71 -3.70
C VAL A 25 -7.05 7.30 -2.36
N PHE A 26 -7.20 8.62 -2.31
CA PHE A 26 -7.69 9.32 -1.12
C PHE A 26 -9.21 9.22 -0.94
N GLU A 27 -9.94 9.02 -2.04
CA GLU A 27 -11.38 8.76 -1.99
C GLU A 27 -11.65 7.49 -1.19
N GLU A 28 -12.57 7.59 -0.22
CA GLU A 28 -12.88 6.54 0.76
C GLU A 28 -11.71 6.10 1.66
N SER A 29 -10.63 6.88 1.72
CA SER A 29 -9.52 6.64 2.64
C SER A 29 -9.71 7.35 3.98
N GLU A 30 -9.10 6.78 5.02
CA GLU A 30 -8.91 7.42 6.34
C GLU A 30 -7.68 8.34 6.36
N LEU A 31 -6.98 8.51 5.23
CA LEU A 31 -5.79 9.36 5.06
C LEU A 31 -6.16 10.83 4.79
N THR A 32 -7.23 11.32 5.41
CA THR A 32 -7.81 12.65 5.14
C THR A 32 -6.88 13.81 5.51
N ASP A 33 -6.08 13.64 6.56
CA ASP A 33 -5.22 14.72 7.10
C ASP A 33 -4.04 15.05 6.18
N VAL A 34 -3.70 14.15 5.27
CA VAL A 34 -2.59 14.31 4.31
C VAL A 34 -3.06 14.45 2.88
N ALA A 35 -4.37 14.32 2.62
CA ALA A 35 -4.94 14.47 1.29
C ALA A 35 -4.72 15.89 0.77
N VAL A 36 -4.19 16.00 -0.46
CA VAL A 36 -3.92 17.29 -1.10
C VAL A 36 -5.02 17.58 -2.13
N PRO A 37 -5.68 18.76 -2.08
CA PRO A 37 -6.69 19.12 -3.07
C PRO A 37 -6.17 18.99 -4.51
N GLY A 38 -6.92 18.28 -5.35
CA GLY A 38 -6.55 18.05 -6.76
C GLY A 38 -5.57 16.90 -7.00
N VAL A 39 -5.09 16.21 -5.95
CA VAL A 39 -4.25 15.01 -6.07
C VAL A 39 -5.05 13.80 -5.59
N PRO A 40 -5.64 12.99 -6.49
CA PRO A 40 -6.56 11.92 -6.09
C PRO A 40 -5.85 10.66 -5.57
N THR A 41 -4.57 10.49 -5.89
CA THR A 41 -3.81 9.26 -5.66
C THR A 41 -2.55 9.50 -4.85
N PHE A 42 -2.06 8.46 -4.20
CA PHE A 42 -0.75 8.43 -3.56
C PHE A 42 -0.01 7.12 -3.87
N GLY A 43 1.30 7.14 -3.71
CA GLY A 43 2.15 5.94 -3.84
C GLY A 43 2.70 5.49 -2.49
N ALA A 44 2.31 4.32 -1.99
CA ALA A 44 2.92 3.75 -0.80
C ALA A 44 4.35 3.31 -1.11
N GLN A 45 5.32 3.81 -0.33
CA GLN A 45 6.72 3.57 -0.62
C GLN A 45 7.08 2.08 -0.54
N PRO A 46 7.87 1.58 -1.51
CA PRO A 46 8.25 0.18 -1.52
C PRO A 46 9.28 -0.08 -0.40
N PRO A 47 9.49 -1.34 -0.01
CA PRO A 47 10.65 -1.70 0.80
C PRO A 47 11.94 -1.20 0.15
N SER A 48 12.96 -0.90 0.95
CA SER A 48 14.25 -0.43 0.43
C SER A 48 15.07 -1.54 -0.24
N SER A 49 14.80 -2.80 0.12
CA SER A 49 15.44 -3.98 -0.44
C SER A 49 14.55 -5.21 -0.21
N VAL A 50 14.87 -6.33 -0.86
CA VAL A 50 14.15 -7.60 -0.61
C VAL A 50 14.39 -8.07 0.83
N ALA A 51 15.56 -7.78 1.40
CA ALA A 51 15.86 -8.07 2.80
C ALA A 51 15.01 -7.25 3.78
N ASP A 52 14.59 -6.03 3.40
CA ASP A 52 13.69 -5.17 4.17
C ASP A 52 12.25 -5.71 4.21
N LEU A 53 11.85 -6.45 3.17
CA LEU A 53 10.61 -7.26 3.21
C LEU A 53 10.76 -8.42 4.21
N GLY A 54 11.98 -8.95 4.40
CA GLY A 54 12.27 -10.01 5.38
C GLY A 54 11.48 -11.29 5.10
N VAL A 55 10.90 -11.87 6.16
CA VAL A 55 9.96 -13.01 6.06
C VAL A 55 8.52 -12.53 5.81
N ARG A 56 8.29 -11.22 5.76
CA ARG A 56 6.96 -10.65 5.56
C ARG A 56 6.54 -10.84 4.10
N THR A 57 5.27 -11.12 3.90
CA THR A 57 4.68 -11.05 2.56
C THR A 57 4.41 -9.60 2.19
N VAL A 58 4.10 -9.35 0.91
CA VAL A 58 3.60 -8.04 0.46
C VAL A 58 2.35 -7.62 1.25
N ILE A 59 1.52 -8.60 1.60
CA ILE A 59 0.35 -8.43 2.44
C ILE A 59 0.75 -7.87 3.81
N ASP A 60 1.71 -8.49 4.47
CA ASP A 60 2.15 -8.07 5.80
C ASP A 60 2.86 -6.71 5.79
N TYR A 61 3.58 -6.40 4.71
CA TYR A 61 4.31 -5.14 4.58
C TYR A 61 3.37 -3.93 4.50
N PHE A 62 2.32 -4.02 3.67
CA PHE A 62 1.35 -2.95 3.50
C PHE A 62 0.08 -3.11 4.35
N GLY A 63 0.00 -4.17 5.15
CA GLY A 63 -1.20 -4.54 5.89
C GLY A 63 -2.40 -4.66 4.95
N LEU A 64 -2.27 -5.47 3.90
CA LEU A 64 -3.31 -5.65 2.90
C LEU A 64 -4.42 -6.55 3.42
N PHE A 65 -5.65 -6.14 3.21
CA PHE A 65 -6.82 -6.94 3.52
C PHE A 65 -7.96 -6.53 2.59
N CYS A 66 -9.05 -7.28 2.66
CA CYS A 66 -10.24 -6.96 1.90
C CYS A 66 -11.40 -6.56 2.78
N GLU A 67 -12.06 -5.50 2.34
CA GLU A 67 -13.21 -4.91 2.97
C GLU A 67 -14.15 -4.46 1.84
N ASN A 68 -15.40 -4.94 1.87
CA ASN A 68 -16.41 -4.62 0.85
C ASN A 68 -15.94 -4.87 -0.61
N ASN A 69 -15.24 -5.99 -0.85
CA ASN A 69 -14.67 -6.37 -2.15
C ASN A 69 -13.62 -5.39 -2.71
N LYS A 70 -13.05 -4.54 -1.86
CA LYS A 70 -11.93 -3.66 -2.21
C LYS A 70 -10.69 -4.12 -1.47
N LEU A 71 -9.56 -4.10 -2.18
CA LEU A 71 -8.25 -4.27 -1.55
C LEU A 71 -7.91 -2.98 -0.83
N MET A 72 -7.62 -3.09 0.46
CA MET A 72 -7.27 -1.98 1.34
C MET A 72 -5.84 -2.15 1.84
N ALA A 73 -5.11 -1.06 1.98
CA ALA A 73 -3.84 -0.99 2.70
C ALA A 73 -4.04 -0.28 4.03
N SER A 74 -3.27 -0.67 5.06
CA SER A 74 -3.34 -0.07 6.41
C SER A 74 -1.97 0.20 7.03
N ILE A 75 -0.88 -0.25 6.40
CA ILE A 75 0.48 -0.04 6.91
C ILE A 75 1.29 0.63 5.79
N TYR A 76 2.03 1.67 6.15
CA TYR A 76 2.89 2.44 5.26
C TYR A 76 4.28 2.56 5.89
N PRO A 77 5.09 1.48 5.91
CA PRO A 77 6.30 1.43 6.73
C PRO A 77 7.31 2.53 6.41
N ARG A 78 7.29 3.02 5.16
CA ARG A 78 8.16 4.09 4.66
C ARG A 78 7.36 5.31 4.21
N GLY A 79 6.11 5.42 4.63
CA GLY A 79 5.20 6.50 4.27
C GLY A 79 4.61 6.39 2.86
N ILE A 80 3.94 7.46 2.45
CA ILE A 80 3.31 7.61 1.12
C ILE A 80 3.85 8.84 0.40
N ALA A 81 3.99 8.74 -0.90
CA ALA A 81 4.31 9.86 -1.79
C ALA A 81 3.02 10.48 -2.34
N ILE A 82 2.93 11.80 -2.22
CA ILE A 82 1.83 12.62 -2.73
C ILE A 82 2.46 13.70 -3.62
N GLY A 83 2.45 13.49 -4.93
CA GLY A 83 3.28 14.27 -5.84
C GLY A 83 4.76 14.15 -5.49
N PHE A 84 5.38 15.25 -5.07
CA PHE A 84 6.80 15.30 -4.68
C PHE A 84 7.03 15.23 -3.16
N SER A 85 5.97 15.11 -2.36
CA SER A 85 6.07 15.10 -0.90
C SER A 85 5.98 13.67 -0.36
N LEU A 86 6.87 13.33 0.58
CA LEU A 86 6.82 12.09 1.36
C LEU A 86 6.26 12.39 2.75
N VAL A 87 5.22 11.65 3.16
CA VAL A 87 4.56 11.83 4.46
C VAL A 87 4.35 10.48 5.16
N GLY A 88 4.33 10.48 6.49
CA GLY A 88 4.01 9.28 7.27
C GLY A 88 5.13 8.23 7.40
N ALA A 89 6.38 8.57 7.04
CA ALA A 89 7.53 7.67 7.18
C ALA A 89 7.90 7.38 8.66
N ASP A 90 7.28 8.09 9.60
CA ASP A 90 7.36 7.87 11.05
C ASP A 90 6.33 6.85 11.56
N GLY A 91 5.50 6.29 10.67
CA GLY A 91 4.44 5.35 11.01
C GLY A 91 3.13 6.00 11.47
N SER A 92 3.01 7.33 11.44
CA SER A 92 1.80 8.07 11.84
C SER A 92 0.55 7.74 11.01
N LEU A 93 0.72 7.12 9.83
CA LEU A 93 -0.36 6.67 8.96
C LEU A 93 -0.75 5.20 9.19
N ASN A 94 0.03 4.44 9.98
CA ASN A 94 -0.27 3.03 10.22
C ASN A 94 -1.58 2.89 10.99
N GLY A 95 -2.42 1.96 10.55
CA GLY A 95 -3.79 1.77 11.02
C GLY A 95 -4.82 2.54 10.20
N LYS A 96 -4.44 3.58 9.44
CA LYS A 96 -5.36 4.31 8.55
C LYS A 96 -5.55 3.55 7.24
N LYS A 97 -6.78 3.19 6.95
CA LYS A 97 -7.14 2.41 5.77
C LYS A 97 -7.22 3.28 4.52
N ALA A 98 -6.77 2.75 3.40
CA ALA A 98 -6.99 3.37 2.10
C ALA A 98 -7.15 2.31 1.01
N PRO A 99 -8.00 2.55 -0.01
CA PRO A 99 -8.09 1.63 -1.13
C PRO A 99 -6.77 1.54 -1.90
N ALA A 100 -6.29 0.31 -2.10
CA ALA A 100 -5.15 -0.02 -2.94
C ALA A 100 -5.66 -0.39 -4.33
N THR A 101 -5.52 0.53 -5.28
CA THR A 101 -6.11 0.42 -6.63
C THR A 101 -5.24 -0.34 -7.63
N SER A 102 -3.92 -0.29 -7.45
CA SER A 102 -2.97 -0.97 -8.32
C SER A 102 -1.72 -1.31 -7.55
N MET A 103 -1.09 -2.42 -7.93
CA MET A 103 0.20 -2.82 -7.43
C MET A 103 1.15 -3.00 -8.61
N LEU A 104 2.32 -2.39 -8.47
CA LEU A 104 3.40 -2.39 -9.45
C LEU A 104 4.65 -3.05 -8.84
N TRP A 105 5.57 -3.47 -9.70
CA TRP A 105 6.86 -4.07 -9.36
C TRP A 105 7.90 -3.74 -10.42
#